data_AF-A0A7X7HNQ5-F1
#
_entry.id   AF-A0A7X7HNQ5-F1
#
_cell.length_a   1.000
_cell.length_b   1.000
_cell.length_c   1.000
_cell.angle_alpha   90.00
_cell.angle_beta   90.00
_cell.angle_gamma   90.00
#
_symmetry.space_group_name_H-M   'P 1'
#
loop_
_entity.id
_entity.type
_entity.pdbx_description
1 polymer ?
#
loop_
_entity_poly.entity_id
_entity_poly.type
_entity_poly.pdbx_seq_one_letter_code
_entity_poly.pdbx_strand_id
1 'polypeptide(L)'
;MNNYQNHPLAGATDLDSAFNKLWYFYKKYFIGLYIISVVSALLTSLFTKNIDLASFQTVSSDPEAAFELMKSWAGPYTLMMLVSLLFVVVLHIWVLERPAGEQGSMPSMLKMTLVALLPYLVAMVILTVIMTLLITVGVVLLVLPGLFALFYMATVIMFAMPVTLVETRNPFEVIGRSFRLAHKNLWPNMGWVVVVLLIIVIASMLLSALVMLPFTGTFMRSFADPEQAASLLEMHRNPLFIGLNALTTALVTPLMPILAFLLYFRNRSEEAVAEITTDNDGTVRVEDLYPPVADNN
;
A
#
# COMPACT_ATOMS: atom_id res chain seq x y z
N MET A 1 -9.61 -21.59 7.93
CA MET A 1 -9.53 -20.39 7.08
C MET A 1 -10.72 -19.51 7.44
N ASN A 2 -10.49 -18.31 7.94
CA ASN A 2 -11.57 -17.39 8.30
C ASN A 2 -12.37 -17.01 7.04
N ASN A 3 -13.70 -17.11 7.10
CA ASN A 3 -14.56 -16.76 5.98
C ASN A 3 -14.67 -15.23 5.89
N TYR A 4 -13.75 -14.60 5.15
CA TYR A 4 -13.73 -13.15 4.95
C TYR A 4 -14.76 -12.65 3.92
N GLN A 5 -15.70 -13.49 3.46
CA GLN A 5 -16.79 -13.06 2.57
C GLN A 5 -17.67 -11.97 3.21
N ASN A 6 -17.78 -11.97 4.55
CA ASN A 6 -18.55 -10.99 5.30
C ASN A 6 -17.75 -9.71 5.66
N HIS A 7 -16.53 -9.55 5.15
CA HIS A 7 -15.71 -8.38 5.43
C HIS A 7 -16.37 -7.12 4.82
N PRO A 8 -16.42 -5.96 5.52
CA PRO A 8 -17.12 -4.76 5.02
C PRO A 8 -16.56 -4.20 3.70
N LEU A 9 -15.30 -4.50 3.39
CA LEU A 9 -14.66 -4.13 2.12
C LEU A 9 -14.94 -5.10 0.96
N ALA A 10 -15.58 -6.25 1.22
CA ALA A 10 -15.95 -7.20 0.18
C ALA A 10 -17.19 -6.71 -0.62
N GLY A 11 -17.35 -7.21 -1.85
CA GLY A 11 -18.54 -6.95 -2.68
C GLY A 11 -18.59 -5.57 -3.35
N ALA A 12 -17.45 -4.92 -3.59
CA ALA A 12 -17.40 -3.71 -4.42
C ALA A 12 -17.42 -4.10 -5.92
N THR A 13 -18.43 -3.64 -6.66
CA THR A 13 -18.64 -3.95 -8.09
C THR A 13 -18.10 -2.86 -9.01
N ASP A 14 -18.24 -1.61 -8.60
CA ASP A 14 -17.87 -0.42 -9.36
C ASP A 14 -17.12 0.58 -8.47
N LEU A 15 -16.61 1.65 -9.10
CA LEU A 15 -15.78 2.65 -8.45
C LEU A 15 -16.56 3.42 -7.36
N ASP A 16 -17.83 3.72 -7.55
CA ASP A 16 -18.64 4.45 -6.57
C ASP A 16 -18.89 3.59 -5.32
N SER A 17 -19.28 2.33 -5.51
CA SER A 17 -19.39 1.34 -4.43
C SER A 17 -18.06 1.15 -3.69
N ALA A 18 -16.94 1.12 -4.42
CA ALA A 18 -15.60 1.04 -3.83
C ALA A 18 -15.28 2.27 -2.96
N PHE A 19 -15.52 3.49 -3.46
CA PHE A 19 -15.31 4.72 -2.69
C PHE A 19 -16.19 4.80 -1.45
N ASN A 20 -17.47 4.44 -1.58
CA ASN A 20 -18.40 4.43 -0.44
C ASN A 20 -17.96 3.44 0.64
N LYS A 21 -17.52 2.23 0.26
CA LYS A 21 -16.99 1.23 1.20
C LYS A 21 -15.69 1.69 1.85
N LEU A 22 -14.75 2.21 1.06
CA LEU A 22 -13.47 2.73 1.54
C LEU A 22 -13.70 3.88 2.54
N TRP A 23 -14.55 4.84 2.20
CA TRP A 23 -14.87 6.00 3.04
C TRP A 23 -15.63 5.61 4.31
N TYR A 24 -16.62 4.71 4.19
CA TYR A 24 -17.34 4.17 5.35
C TYR A 24 -16.37 3.46 6.30
N PHE A 25 -15.49 2.61 5.77
CA PHE A 25 -14.49 1.91 6.56
C PHE A 25 -13.56 2.90 7.26
N TYR A 26 -12.97 3.82 6.50
CA TYR A 26 -12.05 4.83 7.02
C TYR A 26 -12.67 5.62 8.18
N LYS A 27 -13.90 6.13 8.02
CA LYS A 27 -14.60 6.88 9.09
C LYS A 27 -14.90 6.03 10.32
N LYS A 28 -15.43 4.82 10.13
CA LYS A 28 -15.79 3.91 11.23
C LYS A 28 -14.59 3.56 12.10
N TYR A 29 -13.43 3.48 11.48
CA TYR A 29 -12.20 2.94 12.04
C TYR A 29 -11.08 4.00 12.19
N PHE A 30 -11.42 5.27 12.00
CA PHE A 30 -10.49 6.38 11.86
C PHE A 30 -9.47 6.46 13.00
N ILE A 31 -9.93 6.43 14.26
CA ILE A 31 -9.07 6.66 15.42
C ILE A 31 -7.92 5.66 15.48
N GLY A 32 -8.19 4.36 15.26
CA GLY A 32 -7.15 3.33 15.30
C GLY A 32 -6.15 3.46 14.16
N LEU A 33 -6.65 3.63 12.94
CA LEU A 33 -5.84 3.84 11.75
C LEU A 33 -4.95 5.08 11.86
N TYR A 34 -5.53 6.17 12.37
CA TYR A 34 -4.86 7.45 12.56
C TYR A 34 -3.75 7.35 13.59
N ILE A 35 -4.02 6.78 14.78
CA ILE A 35 -3.00 6.62 15.83
C ILE A 35 -1.81 5.78 15.33
N ILE A 36 -2.08 4.63 14.69
CA ILE A 36 -1.01 3.78 14.15
C ILE A 36 -0.17 4.56 13.12
N SER A 37 -0.82 5.33 12.26
CA SER A 37 -0.15 6.12 11.23
C SER A 37 0.63 7.30 11.79
N VAL A 38 0.14 7.98 12.84
CA VAL A 38 0.87 9.05 13.54
C VAL A 38 2.13 8.49 14.19
N VAL A 39 2.02 7.37 14.91
CA VAL A 39 3.17 6.72 15.53
C VAL A 39 4.20 6.30 14.47
N SER A 40 3.74 5.70 13.36
CA SER A 40 4.59 5.36 12.23
C SER A 40 5.32 6.58 11.68
N ALA A 41 4.61 7.68 11.43
CA ALA A 41 5.19 8.88 10.84
C ALA A 41 6.19 9.57 11.78
N LEU A 42 5.89 9.62 13.08
CA LEU A 42 6.81 10.15 14.10
C LEU A 42 8.08 9.31 14.17
N LEU A 43 7.96 7.98 14.29
CA LEU A 43 9.12 7.10 14.36
C LEU A 43 9.97 7.19 13.09
N THR A 44 9.34 7.20 11.92
CA THR A 44 10.03 7.42 10.64
C THR A 44 10.82 8.73 10.66
N SER A 45 10.19 9.82 11.13
CA SER A 45 10.80 11.15 11.20
C SER A 45 11.98 11.22 12.20
N LEU A 46 11.96 10.44 13.28
CA LEU A 46 13.08 10.37 14.22
C LEU A 46 14.35 9.81 13.56
N PHE A 47 14.22 8.85 12.65
CA PHE A 47 15.37 8.32 11.90
C PHE A 47 15.84 9.29 10.82
N THR A 48 14.91 9.99 10.14
CA THR A 48 15.26 10.96 9.09
C THR A 48 15.91 12.23 9.63
N LYS A 49 15.62 12.63 10.88
CA LYS A 49 16.22 13.81 11.53
C LYS A 49 17.77 13.80 11.53
N ASN A 50 18.38 12.61 11.49
CA ASN A 50 19.83 12.42 11.50
C ASN A 50 20.45 12.54 10.10
N ILE A 51 19.65 12.66 9.05
CA ILE A 51 20.13 12.82 7.67
C ILE A 51 20.31 14.31 7.40
N ASP A 52 21.57 14.74 7.30
CA ASP A 52 21.91 16.14 7.00
C ASP A 52 21.95 16.37 5.48
N LEU A 53 20.81 16.77 4.91
CA LEU A 53 20.71 17.09 3.49
C LEU A 53 21.58 18.29 3.07
N ALA A 54 21.89 19.22 3.98
CA ALA A 54 22.73 20.37 3.66
C ALA A 54 24.17 19.92 3.39
N SER A 55 24.67 18.95 4.15
CA SER A 55 25.99 18.37 3.93
C SER A 55 26.15 17.73 2.54
N PHE A 56 25.07 17.25 1.92
CA PHE A 56 25.14 16.66 0.58
C PHE A 56 25.31 17.71 -0.52
N GLN A 57 24.73 18.89 -0.34
CA GLN A 57 24.92 19.99 -1.30
C GLN A 57 26.39 20.41 -1.37
N THR A 58 27.11 20.39 -0.24
CA THR A 58 28.51 20.83 -0.18
C THR A 58 29.49 19.84 -0.81
N VAL A 59 29.19 18.53 -0.77
CA VAL A 59 30.03 17.49 -1.43
C VAL A 59 29.52 17.06 -2.81
N SER A 60 28.41 17.62 -3.29
CA SER A 60 27.77 17.20 -4.54
C SER A 60 28.65 17.31 -5.79
N SER A 61 29.69 18.16 -5.76
CA SER A 61 30.65 18.33 -6.85
C SER A 61 31.75 17.25 -6.88
N ASP A 62 31.92 16.48 -5.81
CA ASP A 62 32.90 15.40 -5.71
C ASP A 62 32.19 14.05 -5.57
N PRO A 63 32.19 13.21 -6.62
CA PRO A 63 31.51 11.92 -6.60
C PRO A 63 31.97 10.97 -5.49
N GLU A 64 33.26 11.01 -5.11
CA GLU A 64 33.80 10.12 -4.09
C GLU A 64 33.33 10.56 -2.69
N ALA A 65 33.44 11.85 -2.39
CA ALA A 65 32.94 12.42 -1.14
C ALA A 65 31.41 12.28 -1.01
N ALA A 66 30.66 12.46 -2.10
CA ALA A 66 29.21 12.24 -2.12
C ALA A 66 28.84 10.78 -1.82
N PHE A 67 29.59 9.81 -2.37
CA PHE A 67 29.35 8.38 -2.11
C PHE A 67 29.63 8.00 -0.66
N GLU A 68 30.72 8.49 -0.07
CA GLU A 68 31.03 8.26 1.35
C GLU A 68 29.96 8.86 2.27
N LEU A 69 29.46 10.06 1.95
CA LEU A 69 28.36 10.66 2.68
C LEU A 69 27.08 9.82 2.56
N MET A 70 26.74 9.33 1.37
CA MET A 70 25.57 8.46 1.18
C MET A 70 25.68 7.14 1.95
N LYS A 71 26.88 6.54 2.04
CA LYS A 71 27.11 5.34 2.88
C LYS A 71 26.79 5.62 4.34
N SER A 72 27.16 6.80 4.84
CA SER A 72 26.88 7.19 6.23
C SER A 72 25.36 7.22 6.53
N TRP A 73 24.53 7.47 5.51
CA TRP A 73 23.07 7.50 5.63
C TRP A 73 22.40 6.12 5.51
N ALA A 74 23.12 5.11 5.03
CA ALA A 74 22.56 3.78 4.77
C ALA A 74 21.94 3.16 6.04
N GLY A 75 22.59 3.32 7.20
CA GLY A 75 22.09 2.82 8.48
C GLY A 75 20.76 3.44 8.90
N PRO A 76 20.69 4.78 9.11
CA PRO A 76 19.45 5.47 9.43
C PRO A 76 18.32 5.22 8.41
N TYR A 77 18.65 5.19 7.11
CA TYR A 77 17.68 4.92 6.06
C TYR A 77 17.13 3.49 6.10
N THR A 78 17.99 2.50 6.35
CA THR A 78 17.57 1.10 6.51
C THR A 78 16.64 0.94 7.71
N LEU A 79 16.97 1.57 8.85
CA LEU A 79 16.10 1.56 10.04
C LEU A 79 14.75 2.22 9.75
N MET A 80 14.76 3.38 9.09
CA MET A 80 13.55 4.08 8.66
C MET A 80 12.66 3.17 7.79
N MET A 81 13.24 2.49 6.80
CA MET A 81 12.52 1.56 5.93
C MET A 81 11.93 0.38 6.71
N LEU A 82 12.69 -0.22 7.64
CA LEU A 82 12.22 -1.34 8.45
C LEU A 82 11.06 -0.93 9.36
N VAL A 83 11.14 0.25 9.97
CA VAL A 83 10.03 0.79 10.77
C VAL A 83 8.82 1.06 9.90
N SER A 84 9.00 1.71 8.74
CA SER A 84 7.90 1.96 7.81
C SER A 84 7.22 0.65 7.38
N LEU A 85 8.01 -0.35 7.01
CA LEU A 85 7.52 -1.67 6.64
C LEU A 85 6.74 -2.34 7.77
N LEU A 86 7.26 -2.29 9.00
CA LEU A 86 6.59 -2.84 10.18
C LEU A 86 5.20 -2.23 10.34
N PHE A 87 5.10 -0.90 10.28
CA PHE A 87 3.82 -0.21 10.45
C PHE A 87 2.87 -0.42 9.26
N VAL A 88 3.38 -0.53 8.04
CA VAL A 88 2.58 -0.94 6.88
C VAL A 88 1.96 -2.31 7.13
N VAL A 89 2.74 -3.28 7.63
CA VAL A 89 2.23 -4.62 7.96
C VAL A 89 1.18 -4.56 9.07
N VAL A 90 1.43 -3.79 10.13
CA VAL A 90 0.48 -3.59 11.24
C VAL A 90 -0.83 -2.99 10.73
N LEU A 91 -0.78 -1.96 9.87
CA LEU A 91 -1.97 -1.36 9.29
C LEU A 91 -2.78 -2.36 8.46
N HIS A 92 -2.12 -3.19 7.65
CA HIS A 92 -2.83 -4.22 6.87
C HIS A 92 -3.50 -5.26 7.77
N ILE A 93 -2.81 -5.76 8.80
CA ILE A 93 -3.40 -6.70 9.76
C ILE A 93 -4.57 -6.04 10.48
N TRP A 94 -4.43 -4.77 10.86
CA TRP A 94 -5.49 -4.02 11.51
C TRP A 94 -6.73 -3.87 10.63
N VAL A 95 -6.54 -3.54 9.34
CA VAL A 95 -7.63 -3.44 8.36
C VAL A 95 -8.34 -4.78 8.17
N LEU A 96 -7.61 -5.90 8.18
CA LEU A 96 -8.16 -7.24 8.00
C LEU A 96 -8.95 -7.74 9.23
N GLU A 97 -8.37 -7.63 10.42
CA GLU A 97 -8.86 -8.31 11.62
C GLU A 97 -9.86 -7.47 12.41
N ARG A 98 -9.70 -6.14 12.44
CA ARG A 98 -10.55 -5.27 13.27
C ARG A 98 -12.05 -5.41 12.99
N PRO A 99 -12.50 -5.53 11.72
CA PRO A 99 -13.92 -5.71 11.40
C PRO A 99 -14.44 -7.13 11.63
N ALA A 100 -13.56 -8.13 11.70
CA ALA A 100 -13.92 -9.53 11.89
C ALA A 100 -14.43 -9.84 13.32
N GLY A 101 -14.39 -8.86 14.23
CA GLY A 101 -14.84 -9.02 15.61
C GLY A 101 -13.84 -9.76 16.51
N GLU A 102 -12.77 -10.29 15.93
CA GLU A 102 -11.61 -10.79 16.67
C GLU A 102 -10.89 -9.57 17.27
N GLN A 103 -11.20 -9.22 18.52
CA GLN A 103 -10.33 -8.40 19.34
C GLN A 103 -9.08 -9.23 19.67
N GLY A 104 -8.23 -9.43 18.67
CA GLY A 104 -6.90 -9.93 18.88
C GLY A 104 -6.23 -9.04 19.93
N SER A 105 -5.85 -9.64 21.06
CA SER A 105 -5.04 -8.95 22.06
C SER A 105 -3.77 -8.42 21.39
N MET A 106 -3.21 -7.29 21.86
CA MET A 106 -1.99 -6.70 21.29
C MET A 106 -0.86 -7.73 20.98
N PRO A 107 -0.62 -8.78 21.81
CA PRO A 107 0.36 -9.83 21.51
C PRO A 107 0.03 -10.66 20.26
N SER A 108 -1.24 -10.93 19.98
CA SER A 108 -1.66 -11.67 18.78
C SER A 108 -1.37 -10.88 17.50
N MET A 109 -1.65 -9.58 17.50
CA MET A 109 -1.32 -8.69 16.37
C MET A 109 0.19 -8.61 16.13
N LEU A 110 0.99 -8.54 17.21
CA LEU A 110 2.45 -8.55 17.12
C LEU A 110 2.96 -9.88 16.54
N LYS A 111 2.42 -11.01 16.99
CA LYS A 111 2.77 -12.33 16.44
C LYS A 111 2.45 -12.42 14.94
N MET A 112 1.24 -12.00 14.53
CA MET A 112 0.86 -11.98 13.12
C MET A 112 1.76 -11.06 12.30
N THR A 113 2.13 -9.90 12.86
CA THR A 113 3.05 -8.94 12.23
C THR A 113 4.41 -9.58 11.98
N LEU A 114 5.02 -10.17 13.01
CA LEU A 114 6.34 -10.81 12.90
C LEU A 114 6.35 -11.97 11.90
N VAL A 115 5.32 -12.80 11.90
CA VAL A 115 5.19 -13.93 10.97
C VAL A 115 4.95 -13.44 9.53
N ALA A 116 4.27 -12.31 9.34
CA ALA A 116 4.02 -11.73 8.03
C ALA A 116 5.23 -10.97 7.45
N LEU A 117 6.03 -10.37 8.33
CA LEU A 117 7.04 -9.39 7.96
C LEU A 117 8.09 -9.97 7.00
N LEU A 118 8.68 -11.11 7.35
CA LEU A 118 9.77 -11.70 6.56
C LEU A 118 9.32 -12.17 5.16
N PRO A 119 8.25 -12.96 4.99
CA PRO A 119 7.82 -13.36 3.65
C PRO A 119 7.34 -12.16 2.82
N TYR A 120 6.68 -11.18 3.44
CA TYR A 120 6.31 -9.94 2.75
C TYR A 120 7.53 -9.14 2.31
N LEU A 121 8.55 -8.98 3.17
CA LEU A 121 9.81 -8.30 2.83
C LEU A 121 10.46 -8.93 1.61
N VAL A 122 10.62 -10.26 1.60
CA VAL A 122 11.25 -10.98 0.49
C VAL A 122 10.47 -10.78 -0.81
N ALA A 123 9.13 -10.91 -0.76
CA ALA A 123 8.28 -10.67 -1.92
C ALA A 123 8.41 -9.22 -2.42
N MET A 124 8.42 -8.24 -1.52
CA MET A 124 8.54 -6.82 -1.84
C MET A 124 9.89 -6.49 -2.48
N VAL A 125 11.00 -7.04 -1.99
CA VAL A 125 12.32 -6.84 -2.61
C VAL A 125 12.33 -7.34 -4.04
N ILE A 126 11.78 -8.53 -4.30
CA ILE A 126 11.72 -9.09 -5.66
C ILE A 126 10.81 -8.22 -6.54
N LEU A 127 9.63 -7.83 -6.04
CA LEU A 127 8.67 -7.01 -6.79
C LEU A 127 9.23 -5.61 -7.12
N THR A 128 9.98 -4.98 -6.21
CA THR A 128 10.58 -3.66 -6.46
C THR A 128 11.74 -3.73 -7.44
N VAL A 129 12.51 -4.81 -7.45
CA VAL A 129 13.52 -5.07 -8.49
C VAL A 129 12.84 -5.22 -9.85
N ILE A 130 11.79 -6.04 -9.95
CA ILE A 130 11.01 -6.21 -11.19
C ILE A 130 10.42 -4.87 -11.64
N MET A 131 9.83 -4.11 -10.71
CA MET A 131 9.25 -2.79 -10.98
C MET A 131 10.29 -1.83 -11.55
N THR A 132 11.47 -1.76 -10.94
CA THR A 132 12.55 -0.88 -11.40
C THR A 132 12.99 -1.26 -12.81
N LEU A 133 13.21 -2.55 -13.08
CA LEU A 133 13.59 -3.02 -14.42
C LEU A 133 12.53 -2.67 -15.47
N LEU A 134 11.25 -2.91 -15.19
CA LEU A 134 10.15 -2.62 -16.12
C LEU A 134 9.99 -1.12 -16.38
N ILE A 135 10.14 -0.28 -15.35
CA ILE A 135 10.09 1.18 -15.51
C ILE A 135 11.29 1.65 -16.33
N THR A 136 12.51 1.19 -16.03
CA THR A 136 13.71 1.56 -16.79
C THR A 136 13.58 1.17 -18.26
N VAL A 137 13.21 -0.08 -18.54
CA VAL A 137 12.97 -0.54 -19.93
C VAL A 137 11.85 0.28 -20.58
N GLY A 138 10.76 0.52 -19.86
CA GLY A 138 9.64 1.32 -20.33
C GLY A 138 10.09 2.72 -20.76
N VAL A 139 10.76 3.46 -19.86
CA VAL A 139 11.26 4.82 -20.12
C VAL A 139 12.26 4.86 -21.27
N VAL A 140 13.15 3.86 -21.39
CA VAL A 140 14.11 3.75 -22.50
C VAL A 140 13.39 3.59 -23.84
N LEU A 141 12.28 2.84 -23.88
CA LEU A 141 11.47 2.71 -25.08
C LEU A 141 10.72 4.01 -25.39
N LEU A 142 9.91 4.51 -24.44
CA LEU A 142 9.18 5.79 -24.49
C LEU A 142 8.65 6.13 -23.08
N VAL A 143 8.32 7.41 -22.82
CA VAL A 143 7.76 7.83 -21.52
C VAL A 143 6.44 7.10 -21.16
N LEU A 144 5.56 6.90 -22.15
CA LEU A 144 4.24 6.26 -21.94
C LEU A 144 4.34 4.80 -21.44
N PRO A 145 5.15 3.91 -22.06
CA PRO A 145 5.44 2.58 -21.51
C PRO A 145 5.99 2.59 -20.08
N GLY A 146 6.87 3.54 -19.74
CA GLY A 146 7.40 3.67 -18.38
C GLY A 146 6.30 4.00 -17.36
N LEU A 147 5.41 4.94 -17.71
CA LEU A 147 4.26 5.30 -16.86
C LEU A 147 3.26 4.14 -16.72
N PHE A 148 3.00 3.40 -17.80
CA PHE A 148 2.19 2.20 -17.75
C PHE A 148 2.79 1.15 -16.81
N ALA A 149 4.10 0.89 -16.92
CA ALA A 149 4.82 -0.06 -16.05
C ALA A 149 4.73 0.34 -14.57
N LEU A 150 4.83 1.64 -14.25
CA LEU A 150 4.67 2.17 -12.90
C LEU A 150 3.30 1.80 -12.31
N PHE A 151 2.20 2.15 -13.00
CA PHE A 151 0.85 1.92 -12.48
C PHE A 151 0.47 0.44 -12.46
N TYR A 152 0.91 -0.30 -13.47
CA TYR A 152 0.77 -1.75 -13.51
C TYR A 152 1.43 -2.41 -12.29
N MET A 153 2.70 -2.10 -12.03
CA MET A 153 3.42 -2.68 -10.90
C MET A 153 2.90 -2.20 -9.54
N ALA A 154 2.47 -0.94 -9.43
CA ALA A 154 1.78 -0.45 -8.24
C ALA A 154 0.52 -1.25 -7.94
N THR A 155 -0.23 -1.64 -8.98
CA THR A 155 -1.43 -2.49 -8.86
C THR A 155 -1.06 -3.90 -8.39
N VAL A 156 -0.02 -4.52 -8.96
CA VAL A 156 0.48 -5.84 -8.53
C VAL A 156 0.92 -5.82 -7.06
N ILE A 157 1.71 -4.81 -6.68
CA ILE A 157 2.24 -4.67 -5.31
C ILE A 157 1.11 -4.54 -4.27
N MET A 158 -0.01 -3.89 -4.63
CA MET A 158 -1.15 -3.78 -3.71
C MET A 158 -1.77 -5.11 -3.31
N PHE A 159 -1.67 -6.15 -4.13
CA PHE A 159 -2.17 -7.48 -3.77
C PHE A 159 -1.22 -8.26 -2.86
N ALA A 160 0.08 -7.92 -2.85
CA ALA A 160 1.09 -8.71 -2.16
C ALA A 160 0.79 -8.88 -0.67
N MET A 161 0.38 -7.82 0.02
CA MET A 161 0.11 -7.89 1.45
C MET A 161 -1.20 -8.63 1.80
N PRO A 162 -2.36 -8.35 1.16
CA PRO A 162 -3.56 -9.17 1.33
C PRO A 162 -3.34 -10.66 1.06
N VAL A 163 -2.64 -11.00 -0.02
CA VAL A 163 -2.30 -12.39 -0.36
C VAL A 163 -1.40 -13.00 0.72
N THR A 164 -0.41 -12.25 1.22
CA THR A 164 0.48 -12.71 2.30
C THR A 164 -0.28 -13.02 3.58
N LEU A 165 -1.30 -12.22 3.90
CA LEU A 165 -2.07 -12.38 5.13
C LEU A 165 -3.11 -13.49 5.05
N VAL A 166 -3.77 -13.62 3.89
CA VAL A 166 -4.99 -14.42 3.76
C VAL A 166 -4.77 -15.75 3.02
N GLU A 167 -3.80 -15.83 2.09
CA GLU A 167 -3.60 -17.01 1.24
C GLU A 167 -2.35 -17.81 1.60
N THR A 168 -1.17 -17.20 1.51
CA THR A 168 0.10 -17.94 1.59
C THR A 168 1.20 -17.11 2.22
N ARG A 169 2.12 -17.78 2.90
CA ARG A 169 3.35 -17.18 3.45
C ARG A 169 4.58 -17.46 2.58
N ASN A 170 4.42 -18.13 1.45
CA ASN A 170 5.53 -18.36 0.52
C ASN A 170 5.71 -17.12 -0.39
N PRO A 171 6.87 -16.43 -0.37
CA PRO A 171 7.06 -15.19 -1.12
C PRO A 171 6.89 -15.34 -2.64
N PHE A 172 7.30 -16.47 -3.22
CA PHE A 172 7.15 -16.71 -4.66
C PHE A 172 5.70 -16.94 -5.05
N GLU A 173 4.95 -17.62 -4.19
CA GLU A 173 3.51 -17.81 -4.37
C GLU A 173 2.75 -16.49 -4.20
N VAL A 174 3.15 -15.66 -3.23
CA VAL A 174 2.62 -14.28 -3.07
C VAL A 174 2.78 -13.51 -4.38
N ILE A 175 3.97 -13.52 -4.98
CA ILE A 175 4.24 -12.83 -6.25
C ILE A 175 3.34 -13.37 -7.36
N GLY A 176 3.32 -14.69 -7.57
CA GLY A 176 2.53 -15.32 -8.62
C GLY A 176 1.03 -15.04 -8.49
N ARG A 177 0.48 -15.15 -7.27
CA ARG A 177 -0.93 -14.83 -6.97
C ARG A 177 -1.21 -13.34 -7.15
N SER A 178 -0.30 -12.44 -6.73
CA SER A 178 -0.47 -10.99 -6.93
C SER A 178 -0.57 -10.61 -8.40
N PHE A 179 0.29 -11.18 -9.26
CA PHE A 179 0.21 -10.98 -10.70
C PHE A 179 -1.11 -11.54 -11.27
N ARG A 180 -1.54 -12.73 -10.85
CA ARG A 180 -2.78 -13.34 -11.33
C ARG A 180 -4.00 -12.47 -10.99
N LEU A 181 -4.10 -12.01 -9.74
CA LEU A 181 -5.18 -11.14 -9.28
C LEU A 181 -5.18 -9.79 -10.00
N ALA A 182 -4.00 -9.20 -10.23
CA ALA A 182 -3.88 -7.96 -10.99
C ALA A 182 -4.40 -8.10 -12.43
N HIS A 183 -4.07 -9.20 -13.12
CA HIS A 183 -4.46 -9.41 -14.52
C HIS A 183 -5.94 -9.73 -14.73
N LYS A 184 -6.58 -10.40 -13.77
CA LYS A 184 -7.98 -10.84 -13.90
C LYS A 184 -8.92 -9.72 -14.32
N ASN A 185 -8.77 -8.54 -13.69
CA ASN A 185 -9.50 -7.32 -14.03
C ASN A 185 -8.53 -6.15 -14.18
N LEU A 186 -7.52 -6.32 -15.05
CA LEU A 186 -6.39 -5.39 -15.18
C LEU A 186 -6.81 -3.91 -15.24
N TRP A 187 -7.66 -3.57 -16.21
CA TRP A 187 -8.05 -2.17 -16.44
C TRP A 187 -8.87 -1.58 -15.29
N PRO A 188 -9.92 -2.24 -14.77
CA PRO A 188 -10.61 -1.76 -13.57
C PRO A 188 -9.69 -1.64 -12.35
N ASN A 189 -8.84 -2.64 -12.09
CA ASN A 189 -7.93 -2.63 -10.95
C ASN A 189 -6.97 -1.44 -11.05
N MET A 190 -6.30 -1.29 -12.19
CA MET A 190 -5.38 -0.19 -12.43
C MET A 190 -6.09 1.17 -12.38
N GLY A 191 -7.31 1.27 -12.94
CA GLY A 191 -8.10 2.49 -12.87
C GLY A 191 -8.41 2.91 -11.43
N TRP A 192 -8.80 1.98 -10.56
CA TRP A 192 -9.09 2.28 -9.15
C TRP A 192 -7.82 2.72 -8.41
N VAL A 193 -6.72 2.02 -8.66
CA VAL A 193 -5.40 2.37 -8.14
C VAL A 193 -5.00 3.78 -8.54
N VAL A 194 -5.08 4.11 -9.83
CA VAL A 194 -4.71 5.43 -10.36
C VAL A 194 -5.58 6.53 -9.76
N VAL A 195 -6.90 6.34 -9.72
CA VAL A 195 -7.83 7.37 -9.21
C VAL A 195 -7.59 7.62 -7.72
N VAL A 196 -7.46 6.57 -6.90
CA VAL A 196 -7.20 6.73 -5.47
C VAL A 196 -5.82 7.34 -5.22
N LEU A 197 -4.79 6.92 -5.96
CA LEU A 197 -3.46 7.53 -5.86
C LEU A 197 -3.49 9.02 -6.22
N LEU A 198 -4.23 9.42 -7.25
CA LEU A 198 -4.38 10.82 -7.63
C LEU A 198 -5.07 11.63 -6.53
N ILE A 199 -6.11 11.09 -5.91
CA ILE A 199 -6.77 11.72 -4.75
C ILE A 199 -5.80 11.85 -3.58
N ILE A 200 -5.02 10.80 -3.28
CA ILE A 200 -3.99 10.79 -2.24
C ILE A 200 -2.97 11.90 -2.50
N VAL A 201 -2.46 12.01 -3.73
CA VAL A 201 -1.48 13.04 -4.12
C VAL A 201 -2.05 14.43 -3.91
N ILE A 202 -3.26 14.71 -4.41
CA ILE A 202 -3.91 16.01 -4.25
C ILE A 202 -4.14 16.33 -2.77
N ALA A 203 -4.67 15.37 -2.00
CA ALA A 203 -4.88 15.55 -0.56
C ALA A 203 -3.57 15.82 0.18
N SER A 204 -2.50 15.06 -0.11
CA SER A 204 -1.17 15.26 0.46
C SER A 204 -0.59 16.62 0.10
N MET A 205 -0.78 17.12 -1.12
CA MET A 205 -0.35 18.47 -1.51
C MET A 205 -1.08 19.55 -0.71
N LEU A 206 -2.40 19.45 -0.57
CA LEU A 206 -3.21 20.40 0.21
C LEU A 206 -2.83 20.39 1.69
N LEU A 207 -2.64 19.20 2.26
CA LEU A 207 -2.20 19.03 3.64
C LEU A 207 -0.78 19.56 3.86
N SER A 208 0.14 19.33 2.92
CA SER A 208 1.50 19.87 2.99
C SER A 208 1.51 21.40 2.95
N ALA A 209 0.66 22.02 2.11
CA ALA A 209 0.47 23.47 2.11
C ALA A 209 -0.06 23.99 3.46
N LEU A 210 -0.96 23.25 4.11
CA LEU A 210 -1.47 23.60 5.43
C LEU A 210 -0.38 23.53 6.51
N VAL A 211 0.49 22.51 6.47
CA VAL A 211 1.64 22.36 7.39
C VAL A 211 2.63 23.50 7.24
N MET A 212 2.79 24.06 6.04
CA MET A 212 3.70 25.17 5.76
C MET A 212 3.20 26.52 6.30
N LEU A 213 1.91 26.69 6.60
CA LEU A 213 1.35 27.99 7.02
C LEU A 213 2.10 28.65 8.20
N PRO A 214 2.41 27.95 9.31
CA PRO A 214 3.15 28.53 10.43
C PRO A 214 4.59 28.92 10.07
N PHE A 215 5.13 28.39 8.97
CA PHE A 215 6.51 28.59 8.51
C PHE A 215 6.62 29.53 7.31
N THR A 216 5.52 30.12 6.86
CA THR A 216 5.46 31.03 5.69
C THR A 216 6.48 32.17 5.81
N GLY A 217 6.70 32.71 7.02
CA GLY A 217 7.68 33.78 7.24
C GLY A 217 9.13 33.35 6.93
N THR A 218 9.52 32.14 7.36
CA THR A 218 10.83 31.57 7.03
C THR A 218 10.93 31.29 5.53
N PHE A 219 9.87 30.73 4.95
CA PHE A 219 9.80 30.44 3.53
C PHE A 219 9.99 31.69 2.66
N MET A 220 9.26 32.78 2.94
CA MET A 220 9.36 34.03 2.19
C MET A 220 10.77 34.65 2.28
N ARG A 221 11.43 34.55 3.44
CA ARG A 221 12.82 35.03 3.59
C ARG A 221 13.81 34.22 2.78
N SER A 222 13.65 32.90 2.71
CA SER A 222 14.51 32.04 1.88
C SER A 222 14.42 32.31 0.38
N PHE A 223 13.28 32.83 -0.11
CA PHE A 223 13.15 33.29 -1.50
C PHE A 223 13.75 34.66 -1.74
N ALA A 224 13.71 35.54 -0.74
CA ALA A 224 14.26 36.89 -0.84
C ALA A 224 15.79 36.89 -0.70
N ASP A 225 16.36 36.01 0.14
CA ASP A 225 17.79 35.87 0.38
C ASP A 225 18.29 34.45 0.04
N PRO A 226 19.06 34.29 -1.05
CA PRO A 226 19.64 33.00 -1.45
C PRO A 226 20.51 32.36 -0.36
N GLU A 227 21.16 33.15 0.50
CA GLU A 227 21.96 32.67 1.64
C GLU A 227 21.10 31.99 2.71
N GLN A 228 19.81 32.33 2.78
CA GLN A 228 18.85 31.73 3.72
C GLN A 228 18.15 30.50 3.11
N ALA A 229 18.48 30.06 1.90
CA ALA A 229 17.89 28.87 1.29
C ALA A 229 18.15 27.59 2.13
N ALA A 230 19.30 27.52 2.80
CA ALA A 230 19.63 26.42 3.71
C ALA A 230 18.67 26.31 4.92
N SER A 231 18.04 27.42 5.33
CA SER A 231 17.06 27.41 6.44
C SER A 231 15.79 26.62 6.13
N LEU A 232 15.46 26.41 4.84
CA LEU A 232 14.38 25.50 4.43
C LEU A 232 14.74 24.03 4.73
N LEU A 233 16.02 23.65 4.59
CA LEU A 233 16.49 22.31 4.92
C LEU A 233 16.47 22.08 6.45
N GLU A 234 16.76 23.12 7.23
CA GLU A 234 16.67 23.06 8.70
C GLU A 234 15.23 22.93 9.20
N MET A 235 14.23 23.37 8.43
CA MET A 235 12.81 23.23 8.76
C MET A 235 12.41 21.76 9.00
N HIS A 236 12.98 20.83 8.23
CA HIS A 236 12.73 19.39 8.39
C HIS A 236 13.23 18.84 9.73
N ARG A 237 14.10 19.56 10.44
CA ARG A 237 14.61 19.19 11.77
C ARG A 237 13.80 19.84 12.90
N ASN A 238 12.90 20.78 12.58
CA ASN A 238 12.08 21.48 13.55
C ASN A 238 11.03 20.51 14.17
N PRO A 239 10.97 20.36 15.50
CA PRO A 239 10.04 19.44 16.15
C PRO A 239 8.57 19.76 15.89
N LEU A 240 8.22 21.04 15.74
CA LEU A 240 6.85 21.46 15.39
C LEU A 240 6.51 21.03 13.96
N PHE A 241 7.42 21.23 13.01
CA PHE A 241 7.23 20.79 11.63
C PHE A 241 7.07 19.26 11.55
N ILE A 242 7.94 18.52 12.24
CA ILE A 242 7.86 17.06 12.35
C ILE A 242 6.50 16.62 12.90
N GLY A 243 6.05 17.24 14.00
CA GLY A 243 4.75 16.94 14.61
C GLY A 243 3.58 17.19 13.66
N LEU A 244 3.52 18.36 13.03
CA LEU A 244 2.45 18.72 12.09
C LEU A 244 2.47 17.83 10.84
N ASN A 245 3.66 17.54 10.30
CA ASN A 245 3.81 16.66 9.15
C ASN A 245 3.38 15.23 9.46
N ALA A 246 3.71 14.73 10.66
CA ALA A 246 3.27 13.40 11.09
C ALA A 246 1.75 13.31 11.25
N LEU A 247 1.12 14.31 11.87
CA LEU A 247 -0.33 14.38 12.04
C LEU A 247 -1.05 14.42 10.69
N THR A 248 -0.57 15.23 9.76
CA THR A 248 -1.21 15.37 8.44
C THR A 248 -0.99 14.16 7.54
N THR A 249 0.23 13.63 7.46
CA THR A 249 0.53 12.42 6.68
C THR A 249 -0.30 11.23 7.15
N ALA A 250 -0.50 11.12 8.47
CA ALA A 250 -1.30 10.05 9.08
C ALA A 250 -2.78 10.04 8.66
N LEU A 251 -3.32 11.14 8.10
CA LEU A 251 -4.66 11.16 7.54
C LEU A 251 -4.77 10.30 6.28
N VAL A 252 -3.71 10.23 5.48
CA VAL A 252 -3.74 9.66 4.13
C VAL A 252 -3.13 8.26 4.10
N THR A 253 -2.14 7.98 4.96
CA THR A 253 -1.47 6.67 5.04
C THR A 253 -2.42 5.46 5.10
N PRO A 254 -3.53 5.46 5.86
CA PRO A 254 -4.43 4.31 5.94
C PRO A 254 -5.18 3.98 4.65
N LEU A 255 -5.25 4.89 3.68
CA LEU A 255 -6.06 4.68 2.48
C LEU A 255 -5.49 3.54 1.61
N MET A 256 -4.17 3.38 1.57
CA MET A 256 -3.49 2.33 0.81
C MET A 256 -3.84 0.90 1.29
N PRO A 257 -3.70 0.55 2.58
CA PRO A 257 -4.08 -0.79 3.05
C PRO A 257 -5.58 -1.07 2.90
N ILE A 258 -6.44 -0.06 3.04
CA ILE A 258 -7.89 -0.22 2.79
C ILE A 258 -8.14 -0.56 1.31
N LEU A 259 -7.53 0.18 0.39
CA LEU A 259 -7.64 -0.06 -1.04
C LEU A 259 -7.11 -1.45 -1.42
N ALA A 260 -5.96 -1.85 -0.87
CA ALA A 260 -5.36 -3.16 -1.10
C ALA A 260 -6.34 -4.31 -0.79
N PHE A 261 -6.99 -4.27 0.38
CA PHE A 261 -7.98 -5.28 0.75
C PHE A 261 -9.26 -5.20 -0.08
N LEU A 262 -9.71 -4.00 -0.42
CA LEU A 262 -10.89 -3.80 -1.27
C LEU A 262 -10.67 -4.45 -2.65
N LEU A 263 -9.52 -4.17 -3.28
CA LEU A 263 -9.15 -4.79 -4.56
C LEU A 263 -9.02 -6.31 -4.42
N TYR A 264 -8.37 -6.78 -3.37
CA TYR A 264 -8.19 -8.19 -3.10
C TYR A 264 -9.54 -8.93 -2.98
N PHE A 265 -10.46 -8.45 -2.14
CA PHE A 265 -11.74 -9.12 -1.94
C PHE A 265 -12.59 -9.13 -3.21
N ARG A 266 -12.59 -8.05 -4.00
CA ARG A 266 -13.28 -7.99 -5.29
C ARG A 266 -12.78 -9.07 -6.26
N ASN A 267 -11.47 -9.16 -6.45
CA ASN A 267 -10.90 -10.07 -7.44
C ASN A 267 -11.02 -11.54 -6.99
N ARG A 268 -11.00 -11.79 -5.67
CA ARG A 268 -11.19 -13.11 -5.07
C ARG A 268 -12.66 -13.57 -5.06
N SER A 269 -13.63 -12.70 -4.81
CA SER A 269 -15.06 -13.11 -4.77
C SER A 269 -15.53 -13.67 -6.10
N GLU A 270 -15.01 -13.15 -7.21
CA GLU A 270 -15.27 -13.69 -8.55
C GLU A 270 -14.62 -15.06 -8.78
N GLU A 271 -13.57 -15.45 -8.04
CA GLU A 271 -13.00 -16.81 -8.10
C GLU A 271 -13.90 -17.80 -7.35
N ALA A 272 -14.35 -17.42 -6.14
CA ALA A 272 -15.21 -18.28 -5.32
C ALA A 272 -16.56 -18.59 -5.99
N VAL A 273 -17.13 -17.67 -6.77
CA VAL A 273 -18.37 -17.91 -7.54
C VAL A 273 -18.13 -18.89 -8.70
N ALA A 274 -16.95 -18.85 -9.34
CA ALA A 274 -16.60 -19.74 -10.45
C ALA A 274 -16.26 -21.17 -9.98
N GLU A 275 -15.77 -21.34 -8.75
CA GLU A 275 -15.47 -22.65 -8.17
C GLU A 275 -16.77 -23.40 -7.77
N ILE A 276 -17.80 -22.66 -7.32
CA ILE A 276 -19.11 -23.23 -6.97
C ILE A 276 -19.89 -23.71 -8.22
N THR A 277 -19.64 -23.13 -9.40
CA THR A 277 -20.31 -23.57 -10.64
C THR A 277 -19.63 -24.76 -11.31
N THR A 278 -18.50 -25.24 -10.78
CA THR A 278 -17.82 -26.44 -11.31
C THR A 278 -18.17 -27.75 -10.59
N ASP A 279 -18.97 -27.71 -9.52
CA ASP A 279 -19.60 -28.89 -8.95
C ASP A 279 -20.84 -29.29 -9.76
N ASN A 280 -20.56 -29.92 -10.90
CA ASN A 280 -21.18 -31.13 -11.45
C ASN A 280 -22.59 -31.55 -10.95
N ASP A 281 -23.62 -30.71 -11.11
CA ASP A 281 -25.01 -31.11 -10.82
C ASP A 281 -26.02 -30.76 -11.94
N GLY A 282 -25.58 -30.84 -13.20
CA GLY A 282 -26.43 -30.42 -14.32
C GLY A 282 -26.11 -30.99 -15.69
N THR A 283 -25.37 -32.11 -15.79
CA THR A 283 -25.34 -32.85 -17.06
C THR A 283 -26.60 -33.71 -17.13
N VAL A 284 -27.66 -33.15 -17.73
CA VAL A 284 -28.86 -33.89 -18.13
C VAL A 284 -28.39 -35.13 -18.89
N ARG A 285 -28.63 -36.31 -18.32
CA ARG A 285 -28.26 -37.55 -18.98
C ARG A 285 -29.27 -37.80 -20.08
N VAL A 286 -28.85 -38.47 -21.16
CA VAL A 286 -29.76 -38.82 -22.26
C VAL A 286 -30.96 -39.64 -21.75
N GLU A 287 -30.75 -40.35 -20.64
CA GLU A 287 -31.75 -41.09 -19.85
C GLU A 287 -32.90 -40.21 -19.34
N ASP A 288 -32.61 -38.97 -18.95
CA ASP A 288 -33.58 -38.02 -18.37
C ASP A 288 -34.49 -37.39 -19.42
N LEU A 289 -34.17 -37.58 -20.72
CA LEU A 289 -34.96 -37.09 -21.86
C LEU A 289 -36.04 -38.08 -22.30
N TYR A 290 -36.08 -39.28 -21.71
CA TYR A 290 -37.09 -40.29 -22.02
C TYR A 290 -37.98 -40.58 -20.80
N PRO A 291 -39.31 -40.62 -20.96
CA PRO A 291 -40.20 -41.02 -19.87
C PRO A 291 -39.89 -42.48 -19.46
N PRO A 292 -39.95 -42.80 -18.16
CA PRO A 292 -39.66 -44.14 -17.68
C PRO A 292 -40.58 -45.14 -18.37
N VAL A 293 -39.98 -46.10 -19.07
CA VAL A 293 -40.72 -47.20 -19.69
C VAL A 293 -41.28 -48.04 -18.55
N ALA A 294 -42.60 -48.17 -18.50
CA ALA A 294 -43.25 -49.04 -17.52
C ALA A 294 -42.84 -50.49 -17.81
N ASP A 295 -42.06 -51.08 -16.91
CA ASP A 295 -41.77 -52.51 -16.94
C ASP A 295 -43.08 -53.27 -16.73
N ASN A 296 -43.59 -53.88 -17.80
CA ASN A 296 -44.64 -54.88 -17.72
C ASN A 296 -43.98 -56.27 -17.61
N ASN A 297 -44.05 -56.82 -16.39
CA ASN A 297 -43.75 -58.19 -15.95
C ASN A 297 -42.29 -58.58 -15.68
#